data_AF-A0A6G3SHX5-F1
#
_entry.id   AF-A0A6G3SHX5-F1
#
_cell.length_a   1.000
_cell.length_b   1.000
_cell.length_c   1.000
_cell.angle_alpha   90.00
_cell.angle_beta   90.00
_cell.angle_gamma   90.00
#
_symmetry.space_group_name_H-M   'P 1'
#
loop_
_entity.id
_entity.type
_entity.pdbx_description
1 polymer ?
#
loop_
_entity_poly.entity_id
_entity_poly.type
_entity_poly.pdbx_seq_one_letter_code
_entity_poly.pdbx_strand_id
1 'polypeptide(L)'
;MNTADLHTLTGAYAVHALSDEERVAFERHLADCAACAQETAELTATAARLGLAATLTPRAALREQVLQRITTVRQESPREQVQSRAGRPAAVRRRLLSR
;
A
#
# COMPACT_ATOMS: atom_id res chain seq x y z
N MET A 1 -6.70 -16.15 12.54
CA MET A 1 -5.85 -16.92 11.60
C MET A 1 -4.61 -17.35 12.34
N ASN A 2 -4.25 -18.63 12.32
CA ASN A 2 -3.00 -19.09 12.93
C ASN A 2 -1.83 -18.94 11.94
N THR A 3 -0.59 -19.00 12.41
CA THR A 3 0.61 -18.85 11.56
C THR A 3 0.66 -19.87 10.42
N ALA A 4 0.26 -21.12 10.68
CA ALA A 4 0.21 -22.16 9.65
C ALA A 4 -0.75 -21.81 8.51
N ASP A 5 -1.91 -21.22 8.82
CA ASP A 5 -2.87 -20.79 7.81
C ASP A 5 -2.27 -19.70 6.92
N LEU A 6 -1.52 -18.76 7.51
CA LEU A 6 -0.90 -17.63 6.79
C LEU A 6 0.12 -18.07 5.74
N HIS A 7 0.89 -19.13 6.01
CA HIS A 7 1.86 -19.64 5.02
C HIS A 7 1.18 -20.18 3.75
N THR A 8 -0.09 -20.59 3.83
CA THR A 8 -0.82 -21.11 2.67
C THR A 8 -1.39 -20.01 1.76
N LEU A 9 -1.29 -18.74 2.17
CA LEU A 9 -1.86 -17.60 1.45
C LEU A 9 -0.93 -16.96 0.42
N THR A 10 0.34 -17.38 0.34
CA THR A 10 1.37 -16.76 -0.54
C THR A 10 0.94 -16.72 -2.01
N GLY A 11 0.34 -17.81 -2.50
CA GLY A 11 -0.19 -17.89 -3.87
C GLY A 11 -1.40 -16.99 -4.12
N ALA A 12 -2.38 -17.00 -3.22
CA ALA A 12 -3.56 -16.15 -3.34
C ALA A 12 -3.20 -14.66 -3.21
N TYR A 13 -2.24 -14.32 -2.34
CA TYR A 13 -1.70 -12.96 -2.26
C TYR A 13 -1.03 -12.53 -3.57
N ALA A 14 -0.20 -13.39 -4.17
CA ALA A 14 0.54 -13.09 -5.40
C ALA A 14 -0.35 -12.76 -6.60
N VAL A 15 -1.62 -13.21 -6.60
CA VAL A 15 -2.61 -12.94 -7.65
C VAL A 15 -3.75 -12.02 -7.19
N HIS A 16 -3.59 -11.34 -6.06
CA HIS A 16 -4.59 -10.42 -5.49
C HIS A 16 -5.97 -11.04 -5.22
N ALA A 17 -6.00 -12.31 -4.77
CA ALA A 17 -7.22 -13.07 -4.52
C ALA A 17 -7.59 -13.22 -3.03
N LEU A 18 -6.96 -12.46 -2.14
CA LEU A 18 -7.31 -12.43 -0.72
C LEU A 18 -8.45 -11.45 -0.44
N SER A 19 -9.28 -11.77 0.56
CA SER A 19 -10.14 -10.78 1.21
C SER A 19 -9.33 -9.67 1.87
N ASP A 20 -9.97 -8.54 2.20
CA ASP A 20 -9.30 -7.42 2.85
C ASP A 20 -8.75 -7.84 4.23
N GLU A 21 -9.48 -8.65 4.98
CA GLU A 21 -9.05 -9.17 6.29
C GLU A 21 -7.84 -10.10 6.16
N GLU A 22 -7.87 -11.03 5.20
CA GLU A 22 -6.74 -11.93 4.93
C GLU A 22 -5.51 -11.18 4.45
N ARG A 23 -5.67 -10.21 3.55
CA ARG A 23 -4.58 -9.38 3.04
C ARG A 23 -3.87 -8.66 4.18
N VAL A 24 -4.63 -7.97 5.03
CA VAL A 24 -4.05 -7.22 6.16
C VAL A 24 -3.34 -8.14 7.15
N ALA A 25 -3.91 -9.32 7.43
CA ALA A 25 -3.26 -10.30 8.31
C ALA A 25 -1.97 -10.87 7.70
N PHE A 26 -2.00 -11.20 6.41
CA PHE A 26 -0.86 -11.74 5.68
C PHE A 26 0.26 -10.72 5.51
N GLU A 27 -0.04 -9.44 5.22
CA GLU A 27 0.97 -8.38 5.09
C GLU A 27 1.72 -8.12 6.40
N ARG A 28 1.04 -8.21 7.56
CA ARG A 28 1.73 -8.15 8.85
C ARG A 28 2.70 -9.31 9.03
N HIS A 29 2.30 -10.52 8.64
CA HIS A 29 3.18 -11.69 8.69
C HIS A 29 4.36 -11.59 7.70
N LEU A 30 4.11 -11.04 6.51
CA LEU A 30 5.12 -10.86 5.46
C LEU A 30 6.29 -9.99 5.93
N ALA A 31 6.04 -9.03 6.82
CA ALA A 31 7.07 -8.17 7.40
C ALA A 31 8.12 -8.94 8.23
N ASP A 32 7.75 -10.08 8.80
CA ASP A 32 8.58 -10.84 9.75
C ASP A 32 9.03 -12.22 9.22
N CYS A 33 8.52 -12.66 8.06
CA CYS A 33 8.75 -14.01 7.53
C CYS A 33 9.49 -14.00 6.19
N ALA A 34 10.83 -14.15 6.23
CA ALA A 34 11.67 -14.15 5.04
C ALA A 34 11.31 -15.24 4.01
N ALA A 35 10.84 -16.41 4.46
CA ALA A 35 10.43 -17.50 3.57
C ALA A 35 9.18 -17.13 2.76
N CYS A 36 8.15 -16.57 3.42
CA CYS A 36 6.95 -16.10 2.73
C CYS A 36 7.25 -14.90 1.82
N ALA A 37 8.15 -14.01 2.21
CA ALA A 37 8.58 -12.90 1.36
C ALA A 37 9.24 -13.39 0.06
N GLN A 38 10.12 -14.39 0.16
CA GLN A 38 10.74 -15.00 -1.01
C GLN A 38 9.72 -15.71 -1.90
N GLU A 39 8.87 -16.57 -1.32
CA GLU A 39 7.88 -17.33 -2.08
C GLU A 39 6.88 -16.40 -2.79
N THR A 40 6.37 -15.38 -2.10
CA THR A 40 5.49 -14.37 -2.70
C THR A 40 6.18 -13.65 -3.86
N ALA A 41 7.44 -13.26 -3.73
CA ALA A 41 8.18 -12.60 -4.82
C ALA A 41 8.31 -13.52 -6.05
N GLU A 42 8.62 -14.80 -5.85
CA GLU A 42 8.73 -15.80 -6.92
C GLU A 42 7.38 -16.08 -7.61
N LEU A 43 6.32 -16.21 -6.82
CA LEU A 43 4.96 -16.43 -7.32
C LEU A 43 4.44 -15.20 -8.07
N THR A 44 4.67 -13.98 -7.58
CA THR A 44 4.31 -12.74 -8.29
C THR A 44 5.05 -12.63 -9.63
N ALA A 45 6.35 -12.95 -9.67
CA ALA A 45 7.10 -12.97 -10.92
C ALA A 45 6.54 -14.01 -11.91
N THR A 46 6.11 -15.17 -11.41
CA THR A 46 5.48 -16.21 -12.23
C THR A 46 4.11 -15.77 -12.75
N ALA A 47 3.28 -15.18 -11.90
CA ALA A 47 1.97 -14.64 -12.28
C ALA A 47 2.10 -13.58 -13.37
N ALA A 48 3.11 -12.70 -13.29
CA ALA A 48 3.39 -11.71 -14.33
C ALA A 48 3.73 -12.37 -15.69
N ARG A 49 4.56 -13.43 -15.70
CA ARG A 49 4.91 -14.17 -16.92
C ARG A 49 3.67 -14.83 -17.55
N LEU A 50 2.82 -15.43 -16.72
CA LEU A 50 1.56 -16.01 -17.18
C LEU A 50 0.61 -14.95 -17.76
N GLY A 51 0.51 -13.78 -17.11
CA GLY A 51 -0.28 -12.66 -17.61
C GLY A 51 0.21 -12.16 -18.98
N LEU A 52 1.53 -12.04 -19.17
CA LEU A 52 2.11 -11.69 -20.47
C LEU A 52 1.78 -12.74 -21.54
N ALA A 53 1.89 -14.02 -21.21
CA ALA A 53 1.57 -15.11 -22.13
C ALA A 53 0.08 -15.16 -22.52
N ALA A 54 -0.81 -14.73 -21.62
CA ALA A 54 -2.25 -14.71 -21.82
C ALA A 54 -2.80 -13.36 -22.33
N THR A 55 -1.94 -12.39 -22.66
CA THR A 55 -2.38 -11.03 -23.04
C THR A 55 -3.11 -11.02 -24.38
N LEU A 56 -4.18 -10.21 -24.46
CA LEU A 56 -4.93 -9.94 -25.69
C LEU A 56 -4.67 -8.52 -26.20
N THR A 57 -4.75 -8.31 -27.51
CA THR A 57 -4.62 -6.99 -28.12
C THR A 57 -5.84 -6.11 -27.75
N PRO A 58 -5.65 -4.98 -27.03
CA PRO A 58 -6.74 -4.08 -26.74
C PRO A 58 -7.14 -3.27 -27.98
N ARG A 59 -8.35 -2.68 -27.95
CA ARG A 59 -8.78 -1.70 -28.98
C ARG A 59 -7.80 -0.54 -29.05
N ALA A 60 -7.43 -0.11 -30.27
CA ALA A 60 -6.41 0.92 -30.51
C ALA A 60 -6.72 2.25 -29.77
N ALA A 61 -8.00 2.62 -29.67
CA ALA A 61 -8.44 3.83 -28.98
C ALA A 61 -8.35 3.75 -27.44
N LEU A 62 -8.08 2.58 -26.84
CA LEU A 62 -8.06 2.44 -25.37
C LEU A 62 -7.01 3.35 -24.73
N ARG A 63 -5.82 3.43 -25.33
CA ARG A 63 -4.74 4.29 -24.81
C ARG A 63 -5.17 5.75 -24.76
N GLU A 64 -5.68 6.27 -25.87
CA GLU A 64 -6.11 7.67 -25.97
C GLU A 64 -7.24 7.97 -24.98
N GLN A 65 -8.25 7.09 -24.89
CA GLN A 65 -9.36 7.27 -23.96
C GLN A 65 -8.92 7.27 -22.49
N VAL A 66 -8.01 6.36 -22.11
CA VAL A 66 -7.46 6.32 -20.74
C VAL A 66 -6.71 7.62 -20.44
N LEU A 67 -5.84 8.07 -21.36
CA LEU A 67 -5.06 9.29 -21.21
C LEU A 67 -5.92 10.56 -21.22
N GLN A 68 -7.04 10.58 -21.94
CA GLN A 68 -8.00 11.67 -21.86
C GLN A 68 -8.71 11.64 -20.50
N ARG A 69 -9.19 10.47 -20.07
CA ARG A 69 -9.98 10.33 -18.85
C ARG A 69 -9.18 10.67 -17.61
N ILE A 70 -7.91 10.29 -17.52
CA ILE A 70 -7.08 10.53 -16.34
C ILE A 70 -6.93 12.02 -16.00
N THR A 71 -7.02 12.92 -16.99
CA THR A 71 -7.00 14.39 -16.76
C THR A 71 -8.20 14.91 -15.98
N THR A 72 -9.30 14.14 -15.98
CA THR A 72 -10.57 14.50 -15.32
C THR A 72 -10.83 13.69 -14.06
N VAL A 73 -10.00 12.68 -13.77
CA VAL A 73 -10.11 11.86 -12.57
C VAL A 73 -9.09 12.36 -11.55
N ARG A 74 -9.58 12.78 -10.38
CA ARG A 74 -8.73 13.16 -9.26
C ARG A 74 -7.99 11.92 -8.73
N GLN A 75 -6.66 11.93 -8.79
CA GLN A 75 -5.82 10.80 -8.35
C GLN A 75 -5.54 10.84 -6.84
N GLU A 76 -5.35 12.03 -6.30
CA GLU A 76 -4.99 12.24 -4.90
C GLU A 76 -6.16 12.82 -4.11
N SER A 77 -6.33 12.35 -2.88
CA SER A 77 -7.21 13.01 -1.90
C SER A 77 -6.80 14.48 -1.72
N PRO A 78 -7.73 15.40 -1.40
CA PRO A 78 -7.39 16.78 -1.12
C PRO A 78 -6.27 16.84 -0.07
N ARG A 79 -5.17 17.53 -0.39
CA ARG A 79 -4.09 17.74 0.58
C ARG A 79 -4.68 18.50 1.76
N GLU A 80 -4.75 17.86 2.91
CA GLU A 80 -5.00 18.57 4.17
C GLU A 80 -3.85 19.55 4.35
N GLN A 81 -4.13 20.85 4.26
CA GLN A 81 -3.16 21.86 4.65
C GLN A 81 -2.94 21.66 6.14
N VAL A 82 -1.83 21.02 6.51
CA VAL A 82 -1.38 20.92 7.90
C VAL A 82 -1.18 22.36 8.37
N GLN A 83 -2.19 22.94 9.01
CA GLN A 83 -2.05 24.21 9.70
C GLN A 83 -1.05 23.96 10.81
N SER A 84 0.19 24.40 10.59
CA SER A 84 1.20 24.45 11.64
C SER A 84 0.59 25.25 12.79
N ARG A 85 0.20 24.57 13.87
CA ARG A 85 -0.12 25.20 15.14
C ARG A 85 1.14 25.94 15.57
N ALA A 86 1.25 27.22 15.19
CA ALA A 86 2.30 28.11 15.65
C ALA A 86 2.32 28.01 17.18
N GLY A 87 3.43 27.49 17.71
CA GLY A 87 3.60 27.24 19.13
C GLY A 87 3.36 28.53 19.90
N ARG A 88 2.39 28.51 20.83
CA ARG A 88 2.31 29.55 21.86
C ARG A 88 3.62 29.50 22.66
N PRO A 89 4.40 30.60 22.75
CA PRO A 89 5.59 30.57 23.57
C PRO A 89 5.17 30.37 25.03
N ALA A 90 5.76 29.37 25.69
CA ALA A 90 5.55 29.13 27.11
C ALA A 90 6.07 30.35 27.89
N ALA A 91 5.18 31.02 28.63
CA ALA A 91 5.55 32.12 29.49
C ALA A 91 6.47 31.62 30.61
N VAL A 92 7.75 32.01 30.55
CA VAL A 92 8.74 31.72 31.59
C VAL A 92 8.42 32.57 32.83
N ARG A 93 7.83 31.95 33.86
CA ARG A 93 7.66 32.58 35.18
C ARG A 93 9.00 32.60 35.92
N ARG A 94 9.68 33.75 35.91
CA ARG A 94 10.88 34.01 36.72
C ARG A 94 10.48 34.12 38.20
N ARG A 95 10.84 33.13 39.03
CA ARG A 95 10.78 33.25 40.50
C ARG A 95 11.90 34.20 40.94
N LEU A 96 11.53 35.30 41.61
CA LEU A 96 12.46 36.17 42.31
C LEU A 96 12.75 35.53 43.68
N LEU A 97 13.98 35.04 43.87
CA LEU A 97 14.52 34.71 45.18
C LEU A 97 14.85 36.03 45.89
N SER A 98 14.21 36.26 47.04
CA SER A 98 14.52 37.37 47.94
C SER A 98 15.09 36.78 49.23
N ARG A 99 16.37 37.10 49.46
CA ARG A 99 17.11 37.29 50.72
C ARG A 99 17.01 36.24 51.82
#